data_AF-A0A843FXH6-F1
#
_entry.id   AF-A0A843FXH6-F1
#
_cell.length_a   1.000
_cell.length_b   1.000
_cell.length_c   1.000
_cell.angle_alpha   90.00
_cell.angle_beta   90.00
_cell.angle_gamma   90.00
#
_symmetry.space_group_name_H-M   'P 1'
#
loop_
_entity.id
_entity.type
_entity.pdbx_description
1 polymer ?
#
loop_
_entity_poly.entity_id
_entity_poly.type
_entity_poly.pdbx_seq_one_letter_code
_entity_poly.pdbx_strand_id
1 'polypeptide(L)'
;MLKIISTGKGGVGKTTTISTLATMMAKEGKKVLVFDTDPSMNLAMTLGIPYQEVPTITENKEKINEELDEMDEENAVEVGRNILENYTKVNKDGIRIVIMGSIPEEGNGCLCSA
;
A
#
# COMPACT_ATOMS: atom_id res chain seq x y z
N MET A 1 19.16 0.63 -5.21
CA MET A 1 17.69 0.80 -5.08
C MET A 1 17.40 2.25 -4.75
N LEU A 2 16.55 2.93 -5.52
CA LEU A 2 16.15 4.31 -5.23
C LEU A 2 14.99 4.29 -4.21
N LYS A 3 15.06 5.15 -3.19
CA LYS A 3 14.03 5.30 -2.16
C LYS A 3 13.58 6.75 -2.12
N ILE A 4 12.29 6.99 -2.18
CA ILE A 4 11.68 8.32 -2.18
C ILE A 4 10.61 8.33 -1.10
N ILE A 5 10.61 9.37 -0.27
CA ILE A 5 9.63 9.58 0.79
C ILE A 5 8.98 10.93 0.54
N SER A 6 7.65 10.97 0.50
CA SER A 6 6.89 12.21 0.41
C SER A 6 6.11 12.43 1.70
N THR A 7 6.33 13.58 2.33
CA THR A 7 5.68 13.98 3.59
C THR A 7 5.25 15.45 3.51
N GLY A 8 4.34 15.86 4.38
CA GLY A 8 3.76 17.20 4.40
C GLY A 8 2.28 17.21 4.76
N LYS A 9 1.71 18.41 4.92
CA LYS A 9 0.30 18.61 5.29
C LYS A 9 -0.68 18.06 4.23
N GLY A 10 -1.96 17.96 4.57
CA GLY A 10 -3.01 17.64 3.60
C GLY A 10 -3.02 18.66 2.45
N GLY A 11 -3.27 18.20 1.22
CA GLY A 11 -3.41 19.07 0.04
C GLY A 11 -2.12 19.57 -0.63
N VAL A 12 -0.92 19.28 -0.09
CA VAL A 12 0.35 19.76 -0.70
C VAL A 12 0.81 19.01 -1.96
N GLY A 13 -0.02 18.09 -2.49
CA GLY A 13 0.27 17.36 -3.74
C GLY A 13 1.14 16.09 -3.60
N LYS A 14 1.28 15.53 -2.40
CA LYS A 14 2.09 14.31 -2.14
C LYS A 14 1.68 13.12 -3.04
N THR A 15 0.39 12.77 -2.98
CA THR A 15 -0.18 11.64 -3.72
C THR A 15 -0.03 11.85 -5.23
N THR A 16 -0.31 13.05 -5.71
CA THR A 16 -0.13 13.43 -7.13
C THR A 16 1.32 13.29 -7.57
N THR A 17 2.26 13.76 -6.75
CA THR A 17 3.69 13.70 -7.06
C THR A 17 4.21 12.27 -7.09
N ILE A 18 3.89 11.47 -6.06
CA ILE A 18 4.33 10.07 -5.95
C ILE A 18 3.71 9.20 -7.05
N SER A 19 2.41 9.33 -7.31
CA SER A 19 1.74 8.56 -8.39
C SER A 19 2.32 8.88 -9.77
N THR A 20 2.56 10.16 -10.06
CA THR A 20 3.17 10.59 -11.32
C THR A 20 4.58 10.02 -11.46
N LEU A 21 5.40 10.14 -10.42
CA LEU A 21 6.78 9.63 -10.43
C LEU A 21 6.83 8.10 -10.56
N ALA A 22 5.99 7.39 -9.81
CA ALA A 22 5.87 5.94 -9.89
C ALA A 22 5.48 5.48 -11.31
N THR A 23 4.52 6.17 -11.93
CA THR A 23 4.07 5.90 -13.30
C THR A 23 5.19 6.14 -14.32
N MET A 24 5.92 7.24 -14.19
CA MET A 24 7.06 7.52 -15.08
C MET A 24 8.15 6.45 -14.94
N MET A 25 8.52 6.09 -13.72
CA MET A 25 9.52 5.05 -13.47
C MET A 25 9.09 3.69 -14.03
N ALA A 26 7.82 3.32 -13.86
CA ALA A 26 7.29 2.07 -14.39
C ALA A 26 7.33 2.05 -15.93
N LYS A 27 6.96 3.17 -16.57
CA LYS A 27 7.05 3.35 -18.03
C LYS A 27 8.47 3.28 -18.57
N GLU A 28 9.47 3.64 -17.76
CA GLU A 28 10.90 3.45 -18.07
C GLU A 28 11.40 2.01 -17.83
N GLY A 29 10.50 1.06 -17.54
CA GLY A 29 10.82 -0.34 -17.29
C GLY A 29 11.43 -0.61 -15.91
N LYS A 30 11.32 0.35 -14.97
CA LYS A 30 11.77 0.13 -13.59
C LYS A 30 10.72 -0.68 -12.83
N LYS A 31 11.18 -1.56 -11.95
CA LYS A 31 10.31 -2.20 -10.95
C LYS A 31 9.98 -1.18 -9.86
N VAL A 32 8.69 -0.90 -9.67
CA VAL A 32 8.22 0.11 -8.72
C VAL A 32 7.33 -0.54 -7.65
N LEU A 33 7.64 -0.24 -6.40
CA LEU A 33 6.86 -0.56 -5.22
C LEU A 33 6.49 0.76 -4.53
N VAL A 34 5.21 0.99 -4.29
CA VAL A 34 4.72 2.16 -3.55
C VAL A 34 4.04 1.72 -2.27
N PHE A 35 4.23 2.52 -1.21
CA PHE A 35 3.55 2.36 0.07
C PHE A 35 2.62 3.55 0.28
N ASP A 36 1.34 3.29 0.51
CA ASP A 36 0.40 4.29 0.99
C ASP A 36 0.17 4.08 2.49
N THR A 37 0.75 4.96 3.29
CA THR A 37 0.58 4.98 4.74
C THR A 37 -0.43 6.03 5.20
N ASP A 38 -1.14 6.68 4.27
CA ASP A 38 -2.19 7.63 4.57
C ASP A 38 -3.52 6.85 4.74
N PRO A 39 -4.27 7.05 5.85
CA PRO A 39 -5.55 6.37 6.08
C PRO A 39 -6.58 6.60 4.95
N SER A 40 -6.43 7.68 4.18
CA SER A 40 -7.34 8.02 3.08
C SER A 40 -7.18 7.16 1.82
N MET A 41 -6.11 6.36 1.70
CA MET A 41 -5.86 5.41 0.60
C MET A 41 -5.93 6.01 -0.82
N ASN A 42 -5.69 7.31 -0.95
CA ASN A 42 -5.86 8.02 -2.20
C ASN A 42 -4.84 7.61 -3.27
N LEU A 43 -3.69 7.03 -2.89
CA LEU A 43 -2.64 6.69 -3.86
C LEU A 43 -3.06 5.56 -4.79
N ALA A 44 -3.70 4.51 -4.27
CA ALA A 44 -4.08 3.36 -5.08
C ALA A 44 -5.15 3.72 -6.10
N MET A 45 -6.15 4.51 -5.69
CA MET A 45 -7.16 5.05 -6.61
C MET A 45 -6.53 5.92 -7.70
N THR A 46 -5.57 6.77 -7.34
CA THR A 46 -4.85 7.61 -8.31
C THR A 46 -4.05 6.76 -9.31
N LEU A 47 -3.57 5.59 -8.88
CA LEU A 47 -2.86 4.61 -9.71
C LEU A 47 -3.80 3.65 -10.46
N GLY A 48 -5.11 3.88 -10.39
CA GLY A 48 -6.12 3.14 -11.15
C GLY A 48 -6.53 1.81 -10.53
N ILE A 49 -6.27 1.59 -9.22
CA ILE A 49 -6.79 0.43 -8.51
C ILE A 49 -8.03 0.84 -7.70
N PRO A 50 -9.20 0.22 -7.92
CA PRO A 50 -10.40 0.50 -7.15
C PRO A 50 -10.19 0.23 -5.66
N TYR A 51 -10.76 1.08 -4.81
CA TYR A 51 -10.62 0.99 -3.35
C TYR A 51 -11.00 -0.40 -2.81
N GLN A 52 -12.10 -0.97 -3.32
CA GLN A 52 -12.66 -2.25 -2.89
C GLN A 52 -11.78 -3.46 -3.24
N GLU A 53 -10.81 -3.28 -4.13
CA GLU A 53 -9.96 -4.36 -4.62
C GLU A 53 -8.60 -4.44 -3.93
N VAL A 54 -8.26 -3.45 -3.09
CA VAL A 54 -6.93 -3.42 -2.48
C VAL A 54 -6.95 -4.06 -1.10
N PRO A 55 -6.24 -5.19 -0.88
CA PRO A 55 -6.03 -5.69 0.46
C PRO A 55 -5.24 -4.67 1.27
N THR A 56 -5.65 -4.43 2.51
CA THR A 56 -4.93 -3.56 3.42
C THR A 56 -4.12 -4.38 4.41
N ILE A 57 -2.94 -3.85 4.80
CA ILE A 57 -2.10 -4.50 5.82
C ILE A 57 -2.84 -4.57 7.17
N THR A 58 -3.62 -3.55 7.50
CA THR A 58 -4.33 -3.47 8.78
C THR A 58 -5.43 -4.53 8.89
N GLU A 59 -6.23 -4.74 7.84
CA GLU A 59 -7.30 -5.78 7.85
C GLU A 59 -6.74 -7.20 7.86
N ASN A 60 -5.54 -7.41 7.31
CA ASN A 60 -4.92 -8.72 7.19
C ASN A 60 -3.79 -8.94 8.21
N LYS A 61 -3.69 -8.06 9.22
CA LYS A 61 -2.58 -8.03 10.18
C LYS A 61 -2.34 -9.38 10.86
N GLU A 62 -3.40 -10.05 11.31
CA GLU A 62 -3.29 -11.34 12.00
C GLU A 62 -2.66 -12.41 11.09
N LYS A 63 -3.22 -12.60 9.89
CA LYS A 63 -2.71 -13.57 8.90
C LYS A 63 -1.28 -13.25 8.44
N ILE A 64 -0.99 -11.97 8.22
CA ILE A 64 0.37 -11.54 7.85
C ILE A 64 1.35 -11.87 8.98
N ASN A 65 0.97 -11.66 10.24
CA ASN A 65 1.83 -12.01 11.37
C ASN A 65 2.00 -13.52 11.52
N GLU A 66 0.95 -14.32 11.33
CA GLU A 66 1.04 -15.78 11.31
C GLU A 66 2.05 -16.27 10.26
N GLU A 67 1.97 -15.74 9.03
CA GLU A 67 2.95 -16.06 7.97
C GLU A 67 4.38 -15.63 8.32
N LEU A 68 4.54 -14.48 9.00
CA LEU A 68 5.85 -13.98 9.44
C LEU A 68 6.42 -14.75 10.62
N ASP A 69 5.58 -15.28 11.51
CA ASP A 69 5.99 -16.06 12.68
C ASP A 69 6.52 -17.45 12.29
N GLU A 70 6.07 -17.97 11.14
CA GLU A 70 6.58 -19.21 10.53
C GLU A 70 7.88 -18.99 9.73
N MET A 71 8.38 -17.75 9.67
CA MET A 71 9.55 -17.40 8.87
C MET A 71 10.87 -17.81 9.55
N ASP A 72 11.72 -18.50 8.81
CA ASP A 72 13.10 -18.82 9.15
C ASP A 72 14.08 -18.40 8.02
N GLU A 73 15.37 -18.67 8.20
CA GLU A 73 16.39 -18.30 7.21
C GLU A 73 16.24 -19.03 5.86
N GLU A 74 15.66 -20.23 5.85
CA GLU A 74 15.52 -21.06 4.66
C GLU A 74 14.31 -20.63 3.82
N ASN A 75 13.22 -20.21 4.48
CA ASN A 75 11.95 -19.89 3.83
C ASN A 75 11.66 -18.37 3.70
N ALA A 76 12.49 -17.47 4.25
CA ALA A 76 12.23 -16.03 4.29
C ALA A 76 11.86 -15.40 2.93
N VAL A 77 12.49 -15.85 1.84
CA VAL A 77 12.21 -15.35 0.49
C VAL A 77 10.83 -15.79 0.00
N GLU A 78 10.41 -17.00 0.37
CA GLU A 78 9.10 -17.54 0.03
C GLU A 78 8.00 -16.83 0.81
N VAL A 79 8.15 -16.70 2.13
CA VAL A 79 7.22 -15.96 2.99
C VAL A 79 7.04 -14.53 2.50
N GLY A 80 8.14 -13.82 2.24
CA GLY A 80 8.08 -12.45 1.71
C GLY A 80 7.40 -12.36 0.35
N ARG A 81 7.54 -13.38 -0.52
CA ARG A 81 6.83 -13.44 -1.81
C ARG A 81 5.34 -13.66 -1.60
N ASN A 82 4.96 -14.60 -0.75
CA ASN A 82 3.56 -14.92 -0.46
C ASN A 82 2.82 -13.69 0.10
N ILE A 83 3.44 -12.98 1.05
CA ILE A 83 2.86 -11.74 1.60
C ILE A 83 2.63 -10.70 0.50
N LEU A 84 3.61 -10.50 -0.39
CA LEU A 84 3.47 -9.57 -1.50
C LEU A 84 2.41 -10.03 -2.50
N GLU A 85 2.30 -11.32 -2.80
CA GLU A 85 1.32 -11.84 -3.75
C GLU A 85 -0.11 -11.78 -3.20
N ASN A 86 -0.29 -12.07 -1.92
CA ASN A 86 -1.61 -12.18 -1.27
C ASN A 86 -2.14 -10.83 -0.78
N TYR A 87 -1.28 -9.94 -0.29
CA TYR A 87 -1.68 -8.72 0.41
C TYR A 87 -1.26 -7.42 -0.28
N THR A 88 -0.98 -7.47 -1.58
CA THR A 88 -0.74 -6.26 -2.38
C THR A 88 -1.40 -6.37 -3.74
N LYS A 89 -1.47 -5.26 -4.49
CA LYS A 89 -1.96 -5.26 -5.88
C LYS A 89 -0.94 -4.68 -6.82
N VAL A 90 -1.01 -5.13 -8.07
CA VAL A 90 -0.22 -4.59 -9.18
C VAL A 90 -1.19 -3.92 -10.15
N ASN A 91 -0.96 -2.64 -10.46
CA ASN A 91 -1.80 -1.92 -11.41
C ASN A 91 -1.44 -2.30 -12.87
N LYS A 92 -2.20 -1.77 -13.83
CA LYS A 92 -1.98 -2.01 -15.28
C LYS A 92 -0.59 -1.60 -15.79
N ASP A 93 0.09 -0.68 -15.09
CA ASP A 93 1.42 -0.19 -15.45
C ASP A 93 2.54 -1.01 -14.78
N GLY A 94 2.22 -2.07 -14.04
CA GLY A 94 3.19 -2.94 -13.37
C GLY A 94 3.68 -2.42 -12.02
N ILE A 95 3.01 -1.41 -11.45
CA ILE A 95 3.36 -0.82 -10.14
C ILE A 95 2.72 -1.66 -9.04
N ARG A 96 3.54 -2.19 -8.13
CA ARG A 96 3.04 -2.87 -6.92
C ARG A 96 2.71 -1.85 -5.83
N ILE A 97 1.54 -1.99 -5.21
CA ILE A 97 0.99 -1.07 -4.24
C ILE A 97 0.74 -1.81 -2.93
N VAL A 98 1.35 -1.31 -1.85
CA VAL A 98 1.09 -1.71 -0.47
C VAL A 98 0.26 -0.60 0.18
N ILE A 99 -0.92 -0.93 0.70
CA ILE A 99 -1.76 0.02 1.43
C ILE A 99 -1.80 -0.37 2.90
N MET A 100 -1.49 0.57 3.78
CA MET A 100 -1.48 0.28 5.20
C MET A 100 -2.87 -0.08 5.74
N GLY A 101 -3.93 0.61 5.34
CA GLY A 101 -5.20 0.51 6.05
C GLY A 101 -5.46 1.73 6.92
N SER A 102 -6.73 2.01 7.20
CA SER A 102 -7.10 2.71 8.43
C SER A 102 -7.19 1.68 9.56
N ILE A 103 -6.83 2.08 10.77
CA ILE A 103 -7.17 1.31 11.97
C ILE A 103 -8.69 1.29 12.06
N PRO A 104 -9.36 0.12 12.15
CA PRO A 104 -10.78 0.07 12.42
C PRO A 104 -11.05 0.81 13.73
N GLU A 105 -11.85 1.87 13.69
CA GLU A 105 -12.36 2.46 14.92
C GLU A 105 -13.39 1.48 15.51
N GLU A 106 -13.04 0.78 16.60
CA GLU A 106 -14.06 0.24 17.51
C GLU A 106 -14.74 1.43 18.20
N GLY A 107 -15.75 1.99 17.54
CA GLY A 107 -16.48 3.14 18.05
C GLY A 107 -17.52 3.63 17.07
N ASN A 108 -18.78 3.28 17.30
CA ASN A 108 -19.91 3.96 16.66
C ASN A 108 -19.88 5.45 16.98
N GLY A 109 -19.52 6.28 16.00
CA GLY A 109 -19.67 7.72 16.12
C GLY A 109 -19.20 8.46 14.89
N CYS A 110 -20.12 8.77 13.97
CA CYS A 110 -19.91 9.88 13.05
C CYS A 110 -19.61 11.15 13.86
N LEU A 111 -18.42 11.72 13.71
CA LEU A 111 -18.07 13.08 14.20
C LEU A 111 -18.71 14.20 13.37
N CYS A 112 -19.81 13.89 12.67
CA CYS A 112 -20.59 14.80 11.86
C CYS A 112 -22.02 14.86 12.38
N SER A 113 -22.20 15.49 13.54
CA SER A 113 -23.46 16.13 13.91
C SER A 113 -23.14 17.27 14.87
N ALA A 114 -23.64 18.44 14.48
CA ALA A 114 -23.54 19.72 15.16
C ALA A 114 -24.26 19.74 16.52
#